data_AF-A0A7C1LGD8-F1
#
_entry.id   AF-A0A7C1LGD8-F1
#
_cell.length_a   1.000
_cell.length_b   1.000
_cell.length_c   1.000
_cell.angle_alpha   90.00
_cell.angle_beta   90.00
_cell.angle_gamma   90.00
#
_symmetry.space_group_name_H-M   'P 1'
#
loop_
_entity.id
_entity.type
_entity.pdbx_description
1 polymer ?
#
loop_
_entity_poly.entity_id
_entity_poly.type
_entity_poly.pdbx_seq_one_letter_code
_entity_poly.pdbx_strand_id
1 'polypeptide(L)'
;MKFQFRIYNLEVVDCSSCFNTIFPDPETREILLQIILKVCESDVIAAIGSFNFRLDTIEFQSPSVAGTDDEDWKKNNSKYDLHSDENAKKNKIAGLIVEKEEYARNRIANLKYFRSNKTKKAYYIKPGLDGIRKGIGYIRQLYNNQKADLPEYLKNMKLQHFTFSAGVIWEMNVSFRQERETGNYDFIDYERDNIEGSSDESGFGFSFGNFGGDEDIYRSEYYLDHLNNITKVLDEVAPGKYMAGPDEMKDLLEYELLKKEGRKLVVGDEENYKEKFDQYLIDTSVRDYEEDYEEILRKEYFSLKEKADRGEKLTYTEQQDLEYNRKLVKAIDKKRGKFKLS
;
A
#
# COMPACT_ATOMS: atom_id res chain seq x y z
N MET A 1 7.18 4.20 -9.11
CA MET A 1 5.93 3.43 -8.90
C MET A 1 5.74 3.20 -7.42
N LYS A 2 4.52 3.34 -6.87
CA LYS A 2 4.21 2.96 -5.48
C LYS A 2 3.56 1.58 -5.57
N PHE A 3 4.13 0.58 -4.90
CA PHE A 3 3.59 -0.77 -4.88
C PHE A 3 2.55 -0.87 -3.78
N GLN A 4 1.39 -1.45 -4.10
CA GLN A 4 0.32 -1.69 -3.15
C GLN A 4 -0.01 -3.18 -3.15
N PHE A 5 -0.41 -3.67 -2.01
CA PHE A 5 -0.91 -5.02 -1.87
C PHE A 5 -2.13 -5.01 -0.96
N ARG A 6 -3.01 -5.97 -1.19
CA ARG A 6 -4.27 -6.13 -0.47
C ARG A 6 -4.28 -7.42 0.31
N ILE A 7 -5.14 -7.43 1.33
CA ILE A 7 -5.53 -8.67 2.00
C ILE A 7 -6.79 -9.21 1.34
N TYR A 8 -6.72 -10.47 0.92
CA TYR A 8 -7.81 -11.18 0.28
C TYR A 8 -8.47 -12.17 1.24
N ASN A 9 -9.81 -12.19 1.30
CA ASN A 9 -10.58 -13.25 1.94
C ASN A 9 -10.73 -14.44 0.98
N LEU A 10 -10.22 -15.61 1.37
CA LEU A 10 -10.22 -16.82 0.55
C LEU A 10 -11.56 -17.59 0.58
N GLU A 11 -12.43 -17.33 1.57
CA GLU A 11 -13.69 -18.06 1.75
C GLU A 11 -14.84 -17.51 0.88
N VAL A 12 -14.70 -16.29 0.34
CA VAL A 12 -15.73 -15.68 -0.51
C VAL A 12 -15.44 -16.03 -1.97
N VAL A 13 -16.38 -16.72 -2.61
CA VAL A 13 -16.36 -17.07 -4.04
C VAL A 13 -17.01 -15.93 -4.82
N ASP A 14 -16.23 -15.14 -5.56
CA ASP A 14 -16.79 -14.15 -6.48
C ASP A 14 -16.61 -14.58 -7.95
N CYS A 15 -17.72 -14.57 -8.70
CA CYS A 15 -17.79 -14.78 -10.14
C CYS A 15 -17.67 -13.46 -10.93
N SER A 16 -17.48 -12.34 -10.24
CA SER A 16 -17.21 -11.02 -10.78
C SER A 16 -15.83 -10.55 -10.32
N SER A 17 -15.22 -9.63 -11.06
CA SER A 17 -13.81 -9.22 -10.97
C SER A 17 -13.40 -8.51 -9.66
N CYS A 18 -14.15 -8.64 -8.58
CA CYS A 18 -13.88 -8.05 -7.28
C CYS A 18 -13.23 -9.10 -6.39
N PHE A 19 -11.91 -9.09 -6.29
CA PHE A 19 -11.24 -9.90 -5.28
C PHE A 19 -11.67 -9.40 -3.90
N ASN A 20 -12.25 -10.30 -3.10
CA ASN A 20 -12.91 -10.03 -1.84
C ASN A 20 -11.97 -9.37 -0.81
N THR A 21 -11.98 -8.04 -0.81
CA THR A 21 -11.40 -7.21 0.25
C THR A 21 -12.14 -7.46 1.56
N ILE A 22 -11.47 -7.27 2.69
CA ILE A 22 -12.09 -7.36 4.03
C ILE A 22 -13.17 -6.27 4.14
N PHE A 23 -14.43 -6.59 3.79
CA PHE A 23 -15.58 -5.69 3.93
C PHE A 23 -16.28 -5.96 5.26
N PRO A 24 -16.51 -4.94 6.11
CA PRO A 24 -16.88 -5.28 7.47
C PRO A 24 -18.37 -5.30 7.78
N ASP A 25 -18.85 -6.47 8.19
CA ASP A 25 -19.86 -6.64 9.24
C ASP A 25 -19.29 -6.25 10.64
N PRO A 26 -20.01 -6.39 11.76
CA PRO A 26 -19.45 -6.11 13.09
C PRO A 26 -18.33 -7.06 13.57
N GLU A 27 -18.30 -8.33 13.15
CA GLU A 27 -17.32 -9.34 13.61
C GLU A 27 -15.94 -9.15 12.94
N THR A 28 -15.95 -8.72 11.69
CA THR A 28 -14.77 -8.37 10.86
C THR A 28 -13.99 -7.13 11.36
N ARG A 29 -14.59 -6.26 12.17
CA ARG A 29 -13.90 -5.08 12.75
C ARG A 29 -12.83 -5.47 13.76
N GLU A 30 -13.10 -6.46 14.61
CA GLU A 30 -12.12 -6.95 15.57
C GLU A 30 -10.98 -7.68 14.85
N ILE A 31 -11.29 -8.45 13.81
CA ILE A 31 -10.29 -9.06 12.93
C ILE A 31 -9.39 -7.99 12.31
N LEU A 32 -9.97 -6.89 11.80
CA LEU A 32 -9.21 -5.77 11.24
C LEU A 32 -8.23 -5.17 12.26
N LEU A 33 -8.68 -4.92 13.48
CA LEU A 33 -7.84 -4.40 14.55
C LEU A 33 -6.73 -5.38 14.94
N GLN A 34 -7.02 -6.68 14.94
CA GLN A 34 -6.02 -7.72 15.19
C GLN A 34 -4.99 -7.80 14.08
N ILE A 35 -5.39 -7.73 12.81
CA ILE A 35 -4.50 -7.68 11.65
C ILE A 35 -3.59 -6.45 11.73
N ILE A 36 -4.15 -5.26 11.95
CA ILE A 36 -3.37 -4.02 12.10
C ILE A 36 -2.31 -4.20 13.18
N LEU A 37 -2.73 -4.65 14.38
CA LEU A 37 -1.83 -4.80 15.50
C LEU A 37 -0.75 -5.85 15.22
N LYS A 38 -1.13 -7.03 14.72
CA LYS A 38 -0.20 -8.14 14.48
C LYS A 38 0.81 -7.83 13.40
N VAL A 39 0.39 -7.19 12.31
CA VAL A 39 1.33 -6.77 11.26
C VAL A 39 2.26 -5.68 11.79
N CYS A 40 1.73 -4.70 12.53
CA CYS A 40 2.58 -3.71 13.18
C CYS A 40 3.56 -4.30 14.19
N GLU A 41 3.19 -5.35 14.92
CA GLU A 41 4.06 -6.02 15.90
C GLU A 41 5.10 -6.94 15.23
N SER A 42 4.77 -7.55 14.10
CA SER A 42 5.63 -8.55 13.42
C SER A 42 6.91 -7.98 12.82
N ASP A 43 7.89 -8.84 12.56
CA ASP A 43 9.19 -8.45 11.98
C ASP A 43 9.10 -7.99 10.51
N VAL A 44 7.92 -7.99 9.89
CA VAL A 44 7.77 -7.42 8.53
C VAL A 44 7.83 -5.90 8.52
N ILE A 45 7.63 -5.26 9.68
CA ILE A 45 7.79 -3.82 9.88
C ILE A 45 9.00 -3.56 10.78
N ALA A 46 9.96 -2.81 10.27
CA ALA A 46 11.13 -2.36 11.02
C ALA A 46 10.80 -1.17 11.92
N ALA A 47 10.11 -0.17 11.38
CA ALA A 47 9.81 1.07 12.07
C ALA A 47 8.44 1.64 11.70
N ILE A 48 7.87 2.44 12.60
CA ILE A 48 6.58 3.11 12.47
C ILE A 48 6.85 4.60 12.62
N GLY A 49 6.57 5.35 11.55
CA GLY A 49 6.66 6.80 11.54
C GLY A 49 5.45 7.45 12.20
N SER A 50 4.89 8.44 11.53
CA SER A 50 3.64 9.06 11.97
C SER A 50 2.46 8.11 11.71
N PHE A 51 1.47 8.11 12.62
CA PHE A 51 0.20 7.44 12.40
C PHE A 51 -1.02 8.26 12.88
N ASN A 52 -2.17 8.01 12.27
CA ASN A 52 -3.45 8.61 12.61
C ASN A 52 -4.55 7.54 12.76
N PHE A 53 -5.39 7.71 13.79
CA PHE A 53 -6.67 7.00 13.92
C PHE A 53 -7.81 8.00 13.84
N ARG A 54 -8.68 7.87 12.84
CA ARG A 54 -9.89 8.68 12.76
C ARG A 54 -11.09 7.86 13.19
N LEU A 55 -11.77 8.33 14.22
CA LEU A 55 -12.99 7.77 14.79
C LEU A 55 -14.14 8.73 14.50
N ASP A 56 -14.86 8.54 13.40
CA ASP A 56 -15.92 9.43 12.89
C ASP A 56 -15.56 10.94 12.91
N THR A 57 -15.80 11.60 14.06
CA THR A 57 -15.63 13.04 14.31
C THR A 57 -14.38 13.39 15.13
N ILE A 58 -13.67 12.38 15.63
CA ILE A 58 -12.47 12.51 16.45
C ILE A 58 -11.30 11.93 15.66
N GLU A 59 -10.15 12.56 15.77
CA GLU A 59 -8.90 12.05 15.21
C GLU A 59 -7.85 11.97 16.31
N PHE A 60 -7.10 10.88 16.34
CA PHE A 60 -5.86 10.74 17.09
C PHE A 60 -4.71 10.87 16.13
N GLN A 61 -3.77 11.76 16.42
CA GLN A 61 -2.58 11.96 15.61
C GLN A 61 -1.33 11.79 16.47
N SER A 62 -0.36 11.07 15.94
CA SER A 62 0.97 10.95 16.55
C SER A 62 1.80 12.22 16.33
N PRO A 63 2.95 12.37 17.00
CA PRO A 63 3.98 13.30 16.56
C PRO A 63 4.34 13.13 15.08
N SER A 64 4.79 14.21 14.45
CA SER A 64 5.48 14.12 13.18
C SER A 64 6.81 13.39 13.39
N VAL A 65 7.20 12.59 12.41
CA VAL A 65 8.45 11.83 12.44
C VAL A 65 9.20 12.14 11.16
N ALA A 66 10.51 12.32 11.25
CA ALA A 66 11.38 12.57 10.12
C ALA A 66 12.55 11.58 10.14
N GLY A 67 13.14 11.39 8.96
CA GLY A 67 14.45 10.78 8.85
C GLY A 67 15.54 11.73 9.32
N THR A 68 16.75 11.20 9.56
CA THR A 68 17.84 12.00 10.12
C THR A 68 18.49 12.95 9.12
N ASP A 69 18.32 12.66 7.83
CA ASP A 69 18.86 13.48 6.75
C ASP A 69 17.91 14.54 6.21
N ASP A 70 16.70 14.61 6.77
CA ASP A 70 15.72 15.62 6.45
C ASP A 70 16.26 17.04 6.73
N GLU A 71 16.27 17.90 5.69
CA GLU A 71 16.69 19.29 5.82
C GLU A 71 15.86 20.07 6.83
N ASP A 72 14.58 19.72 7.00
CA ASP A 72 13.69 20.41 7.94
C ASP A 72 14.03 20.08 9.38
N TRP A 73 14.47 18.85 9.66
CA TRP A 73 15.11 18.49 10.93
C TRP A 73 16.34 19.36 11.14
N LYS A 74 17.29 19.37 10.19
CA LYS A 74 18.55 20.13 10.29
C LYS A 74 18.32 21.62 10.58
N LYS A 75 17.21 22.18 10.08
CA LYS A 75 16.79 23.57 10.33
C LYS A 75 16.03 23.77 11.66
N ASN A 76 15.49 22.72 12.28
CA ASN A 76 14.64 22.76 13.48
C ASN A 76 15.02 21.72 14.57
N ASN A 77 16.32 21.49 14.81
CA ASN A 77 16.78 20.49 15.77
C ASN A 77 16.19 20.61 17.19
N SER A 78 15.74 21.80 17.61
CA SER A 78 15.14 21.98 18.93
C SER A 78 13.75 21.34 19.09
N LYS A 79 13.04 21.08 17.99
CA LYS A 79 11.65 20.60 18.00
C LYS A 79 11.51 19.08 17.97
N TYR A 80 12.58 18.34 17.70
CA TYR A 80 12.53 16.89 17.60
C TYR A 80 13.67 16.25 18.41
N ASP A 81 13.51 14.97 18.73
CA ASP A 81 14.50 14.16 19.43
C ASP A 81 14.74 12.84 18.68
N LEU A 82 16.00 12.41 18.58
CA LEU A 82 16.34 11.08 18.07
C LEU A 82 16.09 10.04 19.17
N HIS A 83 15.31 9.01 18.85
CA HIS A 83 15.06 7.89 19.75
C HIS A 83 15.80 6.64 19.26
N SER A 84 16.70 6.08 20.07
CA SER A 84 17.50 4.89 19.69
C SER A 84 17.68 3.87 20.82
N ASP A 85 17.05 4.11 21.97
CA ASP A 85 17.13 3.21 23.13
C ASP A 85 16.31 1.92 22.94
N GLU A 86 16.44 0.99 23.89
CA GLU A 86 15.74 -0.30 23.86
C GLU A 86 14.20 -0.13 23.89
N ASN A 87 13.70 0.92 24.54
CA ASN A 87 12.27 1.22 24.56
C ASN A 87 11.79 1.69 23.19
N ALA A 88 12.58 2.53 22.51
CA ALA A 88 12.33 2.98 21.15
C ALA A 88 12.32 1.80 20.16
N LYS A 89 13.21 0.83 20.32
CA LYS A 89 13.22 -0.41 19.53
C LYS A 89 11.94 -1.21 19.72
N LYS A 90 11.56 -1.49 20.97
CA LYS A 90 10.31 -2.18 21.31
C LYS A 90 9.06 -1.45 20.83
N ASN A 91 9.13 -0.12 20.76
CA ASN A 91 8.04 0.72 20.26
C ASN A 91 8.09 0.94 18.73
N LYS A 92 9.09 0.39 18.03
CA LYS A 92 9.34 0.54 16.59
C LYS A 92 9.53 1.99 16.13
N ILE A 93 10.20 2.80 16.93
CA ILE A 93 10.58 4.17 16.57
C ILE A 93 12.09 4.41 16.62
N ALA A 94 12.88 3.34 16.83
CA ALA A 94 14.33 3.45 16.88
C ALA A 94 14.91 3.90 15.53
N GLY A 95 15.88 4.81 15.57
CA GLY A 95 16.52 5.36 14.37
C GLY A 95 15.75 6.49 13.70
N LEU A 96 14.64 6.93 14.31
CA LEU A 96 13.79 8.01 13.82
C LEU A 96 13.91 9.25 14.70
N ILE A 97 13.73 10.41 14.07
CA ILE A 97 13.66 11.69 14.77
C ILE A 97 12.20 12.07 14.95
N VAL A 98 11.76 12.16 16.20
CA VAL A 98 10.36 12.29 16.58
C VAL A 98 10.11 13.68 17.14
N GLU A 99 9.04 14.33 16.69
CA GLU A 99 8.62 15.64 17.18
C GLU A 99 8.34 15.57 18.69
N LYS A 100 8.89 16.51 19.45
CA LYS A 100 8.66 16.62 20.89
C LYS A 100 7.17 16.80 21.18
N GLU A 101 6.71 16.14 22.24
CA GLU A 101 5.28 16.08 22.59
C GLU A 101 4.63 17.47 22.71
N GLU A 102 5.32 18.46 23.28
CA GLU A 102 4.80 19.82 23.41
C GLU A 102 4.52 20.50 22.06
N TYR A 103 5.39 20.29 21.08
CA TYR A 103 5.24 20.82 19.72
C TYR A 103 4.14 20.07 18.98
N ALA A 104 4.12 18.73 19.08
CA ALA A 104 3.09 17.90 18.50
C ALA A 104 1.69 18.29 19.01
N ARG A 105 1.53 18.45 20.34
CA ARG A 105 0.27 18.89 20.95
C ARG A 105 -0.14 20.27 20.45
N ASN A 106 0.79 21.21 20.36
CA ASN A 106 0.51 22.56 19.88
C ASN A 106 0.09 22.57 18.40
N ARG A 107 0.78 21.79 17.56
CA ARG A 107 0.45 21.61 16.14
C ARG A 107 -0.95 21.01 15.98
N ILE A 108 -1.23 19.90 16.68
CA ILE A 108 -2.51 19.20 16.62
C ILE A 108 -3.67 20.11 17.07
N ALA A 109 -3.47 20.90 18.12
CA ALA A 109 -4.47 21.86 18.60
C ALA A 109 -4.71 23.03 17.62
N ASN A 110 -3.70 23.41 16.83
CA ASN A 110 -3.74 24.56 15.93
C ASN A 110 -3.96 24.21 14.45
N LEU A 111 -4.24 22.95 14.12
CA LEU A 111 -4.65 22.54 12.77
C LEU A 111 -5.99 23.23 12.43
N LYS A 112 -5.92 24.46 11.90
CA LYS A 112 -7.05 25.30 11.49
C LYS A 112 -7.74 24.81 10.20
N TYR A 113 -7.22 23.77 9.55
CA TYR A 113 -7.64 23.30 8.22
C TYR A 113 -8.90 22.43 8.19
N PHE A 114 -9.60 22.22 9.29
CA PHE A 114 -10.79 21.35 9.33
C PHE A 114 -12.10 22.04 8.89
N ARG A 115 -12.06 23.06 8.02
CA ARG A 115 -13.27 23.75 7.54
C ARG A 115 -14.06 22.98 6.47
N SER A 116 -13.51 21.91 5.88
CA SER A 116 -14.17 21.15 4.80
C SER A 116 -14.36 19.66 5.04
N ASN A 117 -13.81 19.07 6.12
CA ASN A 117 -13.88 17.63 6.37
C ASN A 117 -14.57 17.28 7.70
N LYS A 118 -15.24 16.13 7.74
CA LYS A 118 -16.17 15.64 8.78
C LYS A 118 -15.57 15.48 10.21
N THR A 119 -14.28 15.76 10.41
CA THR A 119 -13.56 15.68 11.69
C THR A 119 -13.69 16.98 12.48
N LYS A 120 -14.19 16.90 13.72
CA LYS A 120 -14.46 18.07 14.58
C LYS A 120 -13.32 18.37 15.56
N LYS A 121 -12.50 17.37 15.94
CA LYS A 121 -11.43 17.51 16.93
C LYS A 121 -10.29 16.51 16.70
N ALA A 122 -9.04 16.96 16.83
CA ALA A 122 -7.86 16.11 16.83
C ALA A 122 -7.20 16.08 18.22
N TYR A 123 -6.66 14.93 18.60
CA TYR A 123 -6.04 14.67 19.89
C TYR A 123 -4.69 13.99 19.72
N TYR A 124 -3.74 14.38 20.56
CA TYR A 124 -2.44 13.74 20.61
C TYR A 124 -2.53 12.28 21.08
N ILE A 125 -1.81 11.40 20.40
CA ILE A 125 -1.49 10.05 20.86
C ILE A 125 0.03 9.82 20.76
N LYS A 126 0.56 8.89 21.56
CA LYS A 126 1.99 8.56 21.54
C LYS A 126 2.42 8.04 20.14
N PRO A 127 3.69 8.18 19.75
CA PRO A 127 4.22 7.58 18.51
C PRO A 127 4.40 6.05 18.64
N GLY A 128 4.57 5.37 17.51
CA GLY A 128 4.90 3.95 17.45
C GLY A 128 3.80 2.98 17.90
N LEU A 129 4.20 1.76 18.26
CA LEU A 129 3.31 0.67 18.68
C LEU A 129 2.45 1.01 19.90
N ASP A 130 2.98 1.73 20.87
CA ASP A 130 2.26 2.15 22.07
C ASP A 130 1.05 3.00 21.72
N GLY A 131 1.23 3.89 20.75
CA GLY A 131 0.17 4.70 20.21
C GLY A 131 -0.89 3.88 19.50
N ILE A 132 -0.47 2.94 18.65
CA ILE A 132 -1.37 2.03 17.93
C ILE A 132 -2.19 1.18 18.91
N ARG A 133 -1.54 0.52 19.88
CA ARG A 133 -2.20 -0.27 20.93
C ARG A 133 -3.23 0.54 21.70
N LYS A 134 -2.90 1.79 22.02
CA LYS A 134 -3.81 2.70 22.73
C LYS A 134 -5.01 3.10 21.87
N GLY A 135 -4.79 3.41 20.58
CA GLY A 135 -5.86 3.71 19.63
C GLY A 135 -6.83 2.53 19.47
N ILE A 136 -6.29 1.33 19.24
CA ILE A 136 -7.07 0.08 19.18
C ILE A 136 -7.81 -0.18 20.50
N GLY A 137 -7.16 0.05 21.63
CA GLY A 137 -7.78 -0.07 22.96
C GLY A 137 -9.02 0.82 23.11
N TYR A 138 -8.93 2.08 22.67
CA TYR A 138 -10.10 2.98 22.67
C TYR A 138 -11.22 2.49 21.76
N ILE A 139 -10.89 2.00 20.56
CA ILE A 139 -11.88 1.45 19.62
C ILE A 139 -12.62 0.26 20.26
N ARG A 140 -11.89 -0.70 20.84
CA ARG A 140 -12.46 -1.87 21.51
C ARG A 140 -13.35 -1.48 22.69
N GLN A 141 -12.90 -0.54 23.53
CA GLN A 141 -13.70 -0.05 24.66
C GLN A 141 -14.99 0.64 24.20
N LEU A 142 -14.92 1.44 23.12
CA LEU A 142 -16.10 2.09 22.52
C LEU A 142 -17.10 1.06 21.98
N TYR A 143 -16.64 0.00 21.32
CA TYR A 143 -17.51 -1.06 20.82
C TYR A 143 -18.13 -1.91 21.93
N ASN A 144 -17.36 -2.25 22.95
CA ASN A 144 -17.82 -3.05 24.08
C ASN A 144 -18.62 -2.22 25.12
N ASN A 145 -18.91 -0.95 24.83
CA ASN A 145 -19.58 0.00 25.73
C ASN A 145 -18.90 0.14 27.12
N GLN A 146 -17.59 -0.08 27.17
CA GLN A 146 -16.76 0.04 28.38
C GLN A 146 -16.27 1.48 28.54
N LYS A 147 -17.18 2.38 28.90
CA LYS A 147 -16.94 3.83 28.85
C LYS A 147 -16.27 4.43 30.10
N ALA A 148 -16.17 3.68 31.19
CA ALA A 148 -15.63 4.19 32.46
C ALA A 148 -14.16 4.62 32.34
N ASP A 149 -13.37 3.84 31.59
CA ASP A 149 -11.91 4.02 31.46
C ASP A 149 -11.51 4.88 30.24
N LEU A 150 -12.48 5.31 29.45
CA LEU A 150 -12.23 6.18 28.30
C LEU A 150 -11.93 7.62 28.75
N PRO A 151 -11.05 8.34 28.04
CA PRO A 151 -10.94 9.79 28.18
C PRO A 151 -12.29 10.49 28.02
N GLU A 152 -12.49 11.58 28.74
CA GLU A 152 -13.78 12.29 28.78
C GLU A 152 -14.32 12.65 27.38
N TYR A 153 -13.43 13.03 26.46
CA TYR A 153 -13.80 13.38 25.09
C TYR A 153 -14.29 12.18 24.23
N LEU A 154 -14.07 10.93 24.68
CA LEU A 154 -14.56 9.72 24.03
C LEU A 154 -15.80 9.12 24.71
N LYS A 155 -16.06 9.42 25.98
CA LYS A 155 -17.18 8.79 26.73
C LYS A 155 -18.54 8.97 26.07
N ASN A 156 -18.78 10.13 25.47
CA ASN A 156 -20.05 10.43 24.79
C ASN A 156 -20.05 10.05 23.30
N MET A 157 -18.94 9.49 22.79
CA MET A 157 -18.85 9.07 21.41
C MET A 157 -19.65 7.78 21.17
N LYS A 158 -20.26 7.68 20.00
CA LYS A 158 -20.81 6.44 19.43
C LYS A 158 -20.06 6.16 18.13
N LEU A 159 -19.21 5.15 18.14
CA LEU A 159 -18.35 4.79 17.02
C LEU A 159 -19.14 4.04 15.95
N GLN A 160 -19.25 4.62 14.76
CA GLN A 160 -19.79 3.96 13.57
C GLN A 160 -18.67 3.38 12.72
N HIS A 161 -17.67 4.22 12.40
CA HIS A 161 -16.54 3.86 11.57
C HIS A 161 -15.22 4.33 12.18
N PHE A 162 -14.16 3.56 11.93
CA PHE A 162 -12.80 4.03 12.13
C PHE A 162 -11.98 3.89 10.86
N THR A 163 -11.03 4.79 10.68
CA THR A 163 -9.93 4.62 9.73
C THR A 163 -8.61 4.67 10.50
N PHE A 164 -7.63 3.96 9.97
CA PHE A 164 -6.25 3.92 10.43
C PHE A 164 -5.36 4.22 9.24
N SER A 165 -4.32 5.00 9.47
CA SER A 165 -3.21 5.14 8.52
C SER A 165 -1.93 5.28 9.33
N ALA A 166 -0.86 4.63 8.89
CA ALA A 166 0.48 4.73 9.48
C ALA A 166 1.53 4.75 8.37
N GLY A 167 2.47 5.68 8.44
CA GLY A 167 3.72 5.61 7.68
C GLY A 167 4.63 4.55 8.30
N VAL A 168 5.19 3.63 7.52
CA VAL A 168 6.00 2.52 8.05
C VAL A 168 7.27 2.30 7.24
N ILE A 169 8.28 1.68 7.85
CA ILE A 169 9.41 1.08 7.13
C ILE A 169 9.22 -0.42 7.15
N TRP A 170 9.01 -0.98 5.97
CA TRP A 170 8.99 -2.43 5.78
C TRP A 170 10.39 -3.00 5.92
N GLU A 171 10.52 -4.16 6.56
CA GLU A 171 11.82 -4.81 6.81
C GLU A 171 12.58 -5.05 5.50
N MET A 172 11.88 -5.45 4.44
CA MET A 172 12.47 -5.62 3.11
C MET A 172 13.13 -4.34 2.56
N ASN A 173 12.66 -3.16 2.98
CA ASN A 173 13.16 -1.86 2.52
C ASN A 173 14.31 -1.31 3.37
N VAL A 174 14.60 -1.94 4.51
CA VAL A 174 15.63 -1.46 5.45
C VAL A 174 16.99 -1.39 4.75
N SER A 175 17.38 -2.42 3.99
CA SER A 175 18.68 -2.48 3.32
C SER A 175 18.86 -1.42 2.22
N PHE A 176 17.75 -0.87 1.69
CA PHE A 176 17.76 0.18 0.67
C PHE A 176 17.72 1.59 1.28
N ARG A 177 17.27 1.70 2.54
CA ARG A 177 17.12 2.97 3.26
C ARG A 177 18.16 3.19 4.34
N GLN A 178 19.00 2.20 4.60
CA GLN A 178 20.13 2.33 5.49
C GLN A 178 21.35 2.82 4.72
N GLU A 179 21.89 3.97 5.12
CA GLU A 179 23.34 4.08 5.28
C GLU A 179 23.74 3.06 6.35
N ARG A 180 24.08 1.82 5.91
CA ARG A 180 24.22 0.54 6.65
C ARG A 180 24.91 0.55 8.02
N GLU A 181 25.55 1.64 8.44
CA GLU A 181 26.38 1.71 9.63
C GLU A 181 25.77 2.53 10.79
N THR A 182 24.78 3.40 10.52
CA THR A 182 24.31 4.39 11.51
C THR A 182 22.93 4.10 12.11
N GLY A 183 22.13 3.23 11.48
CA GLY A 183 20.76 2.91 11.94
C GLY A 183 19.75 4.05 11.72
N ASN A 184 20.10 4.97 10.83
CA ASN A 184 19.33 6.14 10.45
C ASN A 184 18.50 5.86 9.18
N TYR A 185 17.38 6.58 9.03
CA TYR A 185 16.51 6.48 7.86
C TYR A 185 16.36 7.85 7.17
N ASP A 186 16.22 7.87 5.85
CA ASP A 186 16.14 9.11 5.06
C ASP A 186 14.85 9.90 5.32
N PHE A 187 13.68 9.22 5.28
CA PHE A 187 12.36 9.84 5.43
C PHE A 187 11.23 8.80 5.59
N ILE A 188 10.19 9.12 6.38
CA ILE A 188 8.96 8.31 6.50
C ILE A 188 7.72 9.22 6.49
N ASP A 189 6.85 9.01 5.50
CA ASP A 189 5.52 9.61 5.43
C ASP A 189 4.53 8.61 4.83
N TYR A 190 3.26 8.74 5.20
CA TYR A 190 2.11 7.94 4.75
C TYR A 190 1.98 7.85 3.23
N GLU A 191 2.51 8.83 2.49
CA GLU A 191 2.37 8.84 1.04
C GLU A 191 3.26 7.80 0.36
N ARG A 192 4.37 7.37 0.97
CA ARG A 192 5.32 6.44 0.34
C ARG A 192 5.08 5.01 0.78
N ASP A 193 5.18 4.77 2.07
CA ASP A 193 5.08 3.45 2.68
C ASP A 193 4.09 3.53 3.80
N ASN A 194 2.97 2.82 3.64
CA ASN A 194 1.91 2.91 4.61
C ASN A 194 1.19 1.61 4.87
N ILE A 195 0.50 1.64 5.99
CA ILE A 195 -0.57 0.71 6.32
C ILE A 195 -1.80 1.57 6.49
N GLU A 196 -2.87 1.22 5.79
CA GLU A 196 -4.15 1.88 5.92
C GLU A 196 -5.28 0.87 6.04
N GLY A 197 -6.25 1.22 6.86
CA GLY A 197 -7.38 0.34 7.13
C GLY A 197 -8.60 1.14 7.44
N SER A 198 -9.75 0.66 6.98
CA SER A 198 -11.03 1.25 7.31
C SER A 198 -12.03 0.21 7.73
N SER A 199 -12.89 0.57 8.68
CA SER A 199 -14.07 -0.19 9.04
C SER A 199 -15.31 0.19 8.22
N ASP A 200 -15.12 0.91 7.11
CA ASP A 200 -16.13 1.15 6.07
C ASP A 200 -15.81 0.32 4.80
N GLU A 201 -16.53 0.57 3.71
CA GLU A 201 -16.43 -0.20 2.46
C GLU A 201 -15.07 -0.07 1.76
N SER A 202 -14.14 0.78 2.23
CA SER A 202 -12.85 1.00 1.57
C SER A 202 -11.79 -0.08 1.83
N GLY A 203 -12.06 -1.06 2.70
CA GLY A 203 -11.20 -2.23 2.90
C GLY A 203 -9.90 -1.95 3.67
N PHE A 204 -8.95 -2.88 3.55
CA PHE A 204 -7.65 -2.81 4.20
C PHE A 204 -6.52 -2.87 3.17
N GLY A 205 -5.63 -1.87 3.19
CA GLY A 205 -4.57 -1.67 2.21
C GLY A 205 -3.20 -1.56 2.85
N PHE A 206 -2.20 -2.10 2.17
CA PHE A 206 -0.82 -1.88 2.52
C PHE A 206 -0.06 -1.42 1.30
N SER A 207 0.85 -0.48 1.48
CA SER A 207 1.65 0.01 0.37
C SER A 207 3.08 0.32 0.76
N PHE A 208 3.96 0.24 -0.22
CA PHE A 208 5.36 0.60 -0.09
C PHE A 208 5.94 1.17 -1.36
N GLY A 209 7.01 1.94 -1.19
CA GLY A 209 7.66 2.67 -2.25
C GLY A 209 8.34 1.77 -3.27
N ASN A 210 8.75 2.39 -4.38
CA ASN A 210 9.42 1.74 -5.50
C ASN A 210 10.71 1.05 -5.02
N PHE A 211 10.78 -0.28 -5.11
CA PHE A 211 12.07 -0.94 -5.23
C PHE A 211 12.70 -0.44 -6.53
N GLY A 212 13.94 0.04 -6.45
CA GLY A 212 14.57 0.82 -7.52
C GLY A 212 14.36 0.22 -8.91
N GLY A 213 13.54 0.87 -9.74
CA GLY A 213 13.53 0.75 -11.19
C GLY A 213 13.17 -0.61 -11.82
N ASP A 214 12.91 -1.66 -11.05
CA ASP A 214 12.58 -2.96 -11.62
C ASP A 214 11.18 -2.91 -12.25
N GLU A 215 11.14 -2.92 -13.58
CA GLU A 215 9.91 -3.04 -14.37
C GLU A 215 9.15 -4.35 -14.07
N ASP A 216 9.83 -5.34 -13.48
CA ASP A 216 9.32 -6.67 -13.17
C ASP A 216 9.55 -7.08 -11.70
N ILE A 217 8.79 -6.48 -10.78
CA ILE A 217 8.89 -6.79 -9.36
C ILE A 217 8.36 -8.19 -9.01
N TYR A 218 7.47 -8.76 -9.84
CA TYR A 218 6.74 -9.99 -9.49
C TYR A 218 7.62 -11.23 -9.50
N ARG A 219 8.81 -11.14 -10.11
CA ARG A 219 9.87 -12.16 -10.05
C ARG A 219 10.87 -11.94 -8.91
N SER A 220 10.74 -10.85 -8.14
CA SER A 220 11.65 -10.55 -7.04
C SER A 220 11.38 -11.48 -5.84
N GLU A 221 12.37 -12.28 -5.47
CA GLU A 221 12.31 -13.14 -4.28
C GLU A 221 12.00 -12.32 -3.02
N TYR A 222 12.64 -11.13 -2.87
CA TYR A 222 12.39 -10.24 -1.74
C TYR A 222 10.94 -9.79 -1.66
N TYR A 223 10.34 -9.44 -2.81
CA TYR A 223 8.94 -9.02 -2.89
C TYR A 223 7.98 -10.15 -2.51
N LEU A 224 8.18 -11.33 -3.09
CA LEU A 224 7.34 -12.49 -2.81
C LEU A 224 7.49 -12.97 -1.37
N ASP A 225 8.71 -12.99 -0.83
CA ASP A 225 8.96 -13.32 0.57
C ASP A 225 8.28 -12.35 1.53
N HIS A 226 8.25 -11.06 1.19
CA HIS A 226 7.53 -10.06 1.98
C HIS A 226 6.03 -10.37 2.04
N LEU A 227 5.38 -10.56 0.88
CA LEU A 227 3.96 -10.92 0.81
C LEU A 227 3.67 -12.24 1.56
N ASN A 228 4.56 -13.22 1.42
CA ASN A 228 4.45 -14.51 2.11
C ASN A 228 4.61 -14.36 3.62
N ASN A 229 5.50 -13.49 4.09
CA ASN A 229 5.68 -13.23 5.53
C ASN A 229 4.47 -12.51 6.12
N ILE A 230 3.88 -11.56 5.42
CA ILE A 230 2.62 -10.96 5.85
C ILE A 230 1.51 -12.01 5.90
N THR A 231 1.41 -12.88 4.89
CA THR A 231 0.43 -13.99 4.89
C THR A 231 0.59 -14.90 6.12
N LYS A 232 1.82 -15.19 6.57
CA LYS A 232 2.06 -15.92 7.82
C LYS A 232 1.54 -15.16 9.05
N VAL A 233 1.73 -13.84 9.10
CA VAL A 233 1.19 -13.00 10.19
C VAL A 233 -0.34 -13.04 10.19
N LEU A 234 -0.97 -13.00 9.01
CA LEU A 234 -2.43 -13.11 8.88
C LEU A 234 -2.93 -14.48 9.39
N ASP A 235 -2.15 -15.53 9.20
CA ASP A 235 -2.48 -16.87 9.71
C ASP A 235 -2.44 -16.99 11.23
N GLU A 236 -1.68 -16.13 11.91
CA GLU A 236 -1.75 -16.07 13.38
C GLU A 236 -3.07 -15.47 13.87
N VAL A 237 -3.73 -14.64 13.05
CA VAL A 237 -5.01 -14.00 13.38
C VAL A 237 -6.17 -14.91 12.99
N ALA A 238 -6.18 -15.37 11.74
CA ALA A 238 -7.23 -16.20 11.20
C ALA A 238 -6.63 -17.23 10.21
N PRO A 239 -6.21 -18.40 10.73
CA PRO A 239 -5.54 -19.43 9.94
C PRO A 239 -6.33 -19.79 8.68
N GLY A 240 -5.69 -19.76 7.52
CA GLY A 240 -6.32 -20.21 6.27
C GLY A 240 -7.22 -19.18 5.60
N LYS A 241 -7.59 -18.10 6.29
CA LYS A 241 -8.66 -17.20 5.81
C LYS A 241 -8.17 -16.09 4.89
N TYR A 242 -7.00 -15.54 5.19
CA TYR A 242 -6.51 -14.33 4.54
C TYR A 242 -5.17 -14.52 3.87
N MET A 243 -4.88 -13.75 2.83
CA MET A 243 -3.59 -13.80 2.14
C MET A 243 -3.23 -12.42 1.61
N ALA A 244 -1.96 -12.04 1.74
CA ALA A 244 -1.44 -10.83 1.13
C ALA A 244 -1.05 -11.10 -0.32
N GLY A 245 -1.39 -10.18 -1.21
CA GLY A 245 -0.98 -10.27 -2.61
C GLY A 245 -1.08 -8.92 -3.32
N PRO A 246 -0.42 -8.76 -4.49
CA PRO A 246 -0.46 -7.55 -5.29
C PRO A 246 -1.90 -7.16 -5.65
N ASP A 247 -2.16 -5.88 -5.91
CA ASP A 247 -3.50 -5.41 -6.32
C ASP A 247 -4.01 -6.13 -7.57
N GLU A 248 -3.11 -6.46 -8.51
CA GLU A 248 -3.39 -7.16 -9.76
C GLU A 248 -3.30 -8.69 -9.62
N MET A 249 -3.39 -9.23 -8.41
CA MET A 249 -3.21 -10.66 -8.12
C MET A 249 -4.02 -11.57 -9.04
N LYS A 250 -5.25 -11.18 -9.41
CA LYS A 250 -6.07 -11.93 -10.36
C LYS A 250 -5.36 -12.17 -11.67
N ASP A 251 -4.98 -11.07 -12.31
CA ASP A 251 -4.41 -11.07 -13.64
C ASP A 251 -3.06 -11.80 -13.57
N LEU A 252 -2.23 -11.52 -12.56
CA LEU A 252 -0.94 -12.19 -12.39
C LEU A 252 -1.06 -13.72 -12.26
N LEU A 253 -2.14 -14.25 -11.65
CA LEU A 253 -2.43 -15.68 -11.61
C LEU A 253 -2.99 -16.20 -12.95
N GLU A 254 -3.86 -15.44 -13.61
CA GLU A 254 -4.48 -15.81 -14.89
C GLU A 254 -3.46 -15.90 -16.03
N TYR A 255 -2.50 -14.99 -16.07
CA TYR A 255 -1.38 -15.00 -17.01
C TYR A 255 -0.25 -15.96 -16.58
N GLU A 256 -0.41 -16.68 -15.46
CA GLU A 256 0.60 -17.59 -14.91
C GLU A 256 1.96 -16.91 -14.68
N LEU A 257 1.94 -15.62 -14.34
CA LEU A 257 3.11 -14.84 -13.90
C LEU A 257 3.45 -15.15 -12.45
N LEU A 258 2.41 -15.32 -11.65
CA LEU A 258 2.49 -15.88 -10.31
C LEU A 258 1.71 -17.19 -10.27
N LYS A 259 2.09 -18.07 -9.35
CA LYS A 259 1.31 -19.24 -8.98
C LYS A 259 1.27 -19.40 -7.47
N LYS A 260 0.35 -20.24 -7.00
CA LYS A 260 0.23 -20.59 -5.58
C LYS A 260 0.83 -21.97 -5.35
N GLU A 261 1.82 -22.06 -4.45
CA GLU A 261 2.29 -23.31 -3.88
C GLU A 261 1.74 -23.43 -2.45
N GLY A 262 0.61 -24.14 -2.33
CA GLY A 262 -0.24 -24.04 -1.15
C GLY A 262 -0.76 -22.62 -1.00
N ARG A 263 -0.30 -21.90 0.03
CA ARG A 263 -0.66 -20.50 0.29
C ARG A 263 0.51 -19.52 0.13
N LYS A 264 1.63 -20.00 -0.39
CA LYS A 264 2.75 -19.14 -0.79
C LYS A 264 2.55 -18.69 -2.22
N LEU A 265 2.83 -17.41 -2.46
CA LEU A 265 3.03 -16.88 -3.80
C LEU A 265 4.46 -17.15 -4.24
N VAL A 266 4.59 -17.71 -5.43
CA VAL A 266 5.87 -17.97 -6.09
C VAL A 266 5.75 -17.56 -7.55
N VAL A 267 6.88 -17.41 -8.23
CA VAL A 267 6.94 -17.17 -9.67
C VAL A 267 6.24 -18.32 -10.41
N GLY A 268 5.47 -17.96 -11.43
CA GLY A 268 4.69 -18.89 -12.24
C GLY A 268 5.55 -19.69 -13.22
N ASP A 269 5.24 -19.55 -14.51
CA ASP A 269 5.99 -20.23 -15.58
C ASP A 269 7.26 -19.44 -15.92
N GLU A 270 8.39 -19.86 -15.36
CA GLU A 270 9.68 -19.21 -15.59
C GLU A 270 10.16 -19.30 -17.05
N GLU A 271 9.80 -20.37 -17.78
CA GLU A 271 10.26 -20.57 -19.16
C GLU A 271 9.59 -19.57 -20.12
N ASN A 272 8.29 -19.32 -19.92
CA ASN A 272 7.52 -18.40 -20.77
C ASN A 272 7.21 -17.06 -20.08
N TYR A 273 7.84 -16.77 -18.94
CA TYR A 273 7.53 -15.61 -18.10
C TYR A 273 7.51 -14.31 -18.88
N LYS A 274 8.56 -14.05 -19.68
CA LYS A 274 8.70 -12.79 -20.41
C LYS A 274 7.58 -12.58 -21.43
N GLU A 275 7.21 -13.62 -22.17
CA GLU A 275 6.11 -13.53 -23.14
C GLU A 275 4.77 -13.28 -22.44
N LYS A 276 4.53 -13.98 -21.34
CA LYS A 276 3.34 -13.80 -20.50
C LYS A 276 3.29 -12.39 -19.89
N PHE A 277 4.44 -11.85 -19.49
CA PHE A 277 4.54 -10.53 -18.86
C PHE A 277 4.28 -9.42 -19.87
N ASP A 278 4.90 -9.51 -21.06
CA ASP A 278 4.61 -8.63 -22.18
C ASP A 278 3.12 -8.64 -22.52
N GLN A 279 2.51 -9.83 -22.61
CA GLN A 279 1.09 -9.97 -22.93
C GLN A 279 0.19 -9.38 -21.83
N TYR A 280 0.52 -9.61 -20.56
CA TYR A 280 -0.15 -9.00 -19.42
C TYR A 280 -0.11 -7.47 -19.48
N LEU A 281 1.06 -6.86 -19.70
CA LEU A 281 1.22 -5.42 -19.82
C LEU A 281 0.40 -4.83 -20.98
N ILE A 282 0.36 -5.52 -22.12
CA ILE A 282 -0.42 -5.11 -23.29
C ILE A 282 -1.92 -5.16 -23.00
N ASP A 283 -2.41 -6.29 -22.49
CA ASP A 283 -3.84 -6.50 -22.29
C ASP A 283 -4.39 -5.62 -21.15
N THR A 284 -3.58 -5.33 -20.13
CA THR A 284 -3.92 -4.36 -19.08
C THR A 284 -3.91 -2.93 -19.59
N SER A 285 -2.90 -2.53 -20.37
CA SER A 285 -2.83 -1.18 -20.96
C SER A 285 -4.05 -0.89 -21.85
N VAL A 286 -4.50 -1.89 -22.61
CA VAL A 286 -5.67 -1.79 -23.50
C VAL A 286 -7.01 -1.87 -22.74
N ARG A 287 -7.00 -2.25 -21.46
CA ARG A 287 -8.23 -2.39 -20.66
C ARG A 287 -8.95 -1.04 -20.50
N ASP A 288 -8.19 0.04 -20.39
CA ASP A 288 -8.69 1.38 -20.03
C ASP A 288 -8.67 2.41 -21.16
N TYR A 289 -8.35 2.00 -22.40
CA TYR A 289 -8.39 2.92 -23.54
C TYR A 289 -9.82 3.33 -23.90
N GLU A 290 -10.04 4.65 -23.93
CA GLU A 290 -11.20 5.27 -24.55
C GLU A 290 -11.12 5.13 -26.09
N GLU A 291 -12.27 5.14 -26.76
CA GLU A 291 -12.35 4.95 -28.23
C GLU A 291 -11.49 5.96 -29.01
N ASP A 292 -11.40 7.20 -28.52
CA ASP A 292 -10.58 8.25 -29.12
C ASP A 292 -9.07 7.93 -29.07
N TYR A 293 -8.61 7.31 -27.98
CA TYR A 293 -7.21 6.88 -27.83
C TYR A 293 -6.91 5.66 -28.71
N GLU A 294 -7.86 4.73 -28.84
CA GLU A 294 -7.76 3.61 -29.78
C GLU A 294 -7.61 4.10 -31.24
N GLU A 295 -8.30 5.17 -31.64
CA GLU A 295 -8.22 5.73 -32.99
C GLU A 295 -6.84 6.36 -33.27
N ILE A 296 -6.29 7.10 -32.29
CA ILE A 296 -4.95 7.69 -32.39
C ILE A 296 -3.89 6.59 -32.56
N LEU A 297 -3.90 5.58 -31.68
CA LEU A 297 -2.97 4.44 -31.76
C LEU A 297 -3.03 3.72 -33.11
N ARG A 298 -4.25 3.51 -33.65
CA ARG A 298 -4.41 2.89 -34.96
C ARG A 298 -3.85 3.76 -36.08
N LYS A 299 -4.09 5.07 -36.07
CA LYS A 299 -3.54 6.00 -37.07
C LYS A 299 -2.01 5.96 -37.07
N GLU A 300 -1.40 6.02 -35.90
CA GLU A 300 0.06 5.92 -35.75
C GLU A 300 0.61 4.58 -36.26
N TYR A 301 -0.01 3.46 -35.86
CA TYR A 301 0.36 2.13 -36.36
C TYR A 301 0.28 2.03 -37.89
N PHE A 302 -0.85 2.42 -38.50
CA PHE A 302 -1.03 2.31 -39.95
C PHE A 302 -0.11 3.25 -40.71
N SER A 303 0.18 4.45 -40.19
CA SER A 303 1.14 5.37 -40.80
C SER A 303 2.56 4.81 -40.82
N LEU A 304 3.04 4.26 -39.69
CA LEU A 304 4.37 3.63 -39.61
C LEU A 304 4.45 2.36 -40.46
N LYS A 305 3.37 1.57 -40.49
CA LYS A 305 3.28 0.37 -41.33
C LYS A 305 3.36 0.72 -42.81
N GLU A 306 2.60 1.73 -43.27
CA GLU A 306 2.63 2.17 -44.66
C GLU A 306 4.01 2.67 -45.07
N LYS A 307 4.67 3.43 -44.19
CA LYS A 307 6.06 3.89 -44.39
C LYS A 307 7.02 2.71 -44.56
N ALA A 308 6.90 1.68 -43.71
CA ALA A 308 7.71 0.46 -43.83
C ALA A 308 7.40 -0.33 -45.11
N ASP A 309 6.12 -0.48 -45.47
CA ASP A 309 5.67 -1.21 -46.66
C ASP A 309 6.13 -0.54 -47.97
N ARG A 310 6.30 0.79 -47.97
CA ARG A 310 6.93 1.56 -49.07
C ARG A 310 8.45 1.41 -49.15
N GLY A 311 9.06 0.66 -48.23
CA GLY A 311 10.51 0.45 -48.16
C GLY A 311 11.28 1.65 -47.60
N GLU A 312 10.59 2.63 -46.98
CA GLU A 312 11.25 3.76 -46.34
C GLU A 312 11.96 3.30 -45.07
N LYS A 313 13.17 3.83 -44.83
CA LYS A 313 13.94 3.49 -43.64
C LYS A 313 13.32 4.15 -42.41
N LEU A 314 12.75 3.34 -41.52
CA LEU A 314 12.32 3.77 -40.20
C LEU A 314 13.54 4.09 -39.31
N THR A 315 13.41 5.09 -38.45
CA THR A 315 14.35 5.30 -37.34
C THR A 315 14.23 4.18 -36.31
N TYR A 316 15.21 4.07 -35.42
CA TYR A 316 15.17 3.09 -34.33
C TYR A 316 13.90 3.23 -33.47
N THR A 317 13.52 4.46 -33.11
CA THR A 317 12.30 4.75 -32.34
C THR A 317 11.05 4.37 -33.13
N GLU A 318 10.97 4.74 -34.41
CA GLU A 318 9.82 4.37 -35.26
C GLU A 318 9.68 2.84 -35.42
N GLN A 319 10.78 2.08 -35.39
CA GLN A 319 10.73 0.62 -35.39
C GLN A 319 10.17 0.06 -34.08
N GLN A 320 10.60 0.61 -32.93
CA GLN A 320 10.07 0.23 -31.63
C GLN A 320 8.57 0.55 -31.51
N ASP A 321 8.17 1.75 -31.93
CA ASP A 321 6.77 2.20 -31.92
C ASP A 321 5.90 1.35 -32.84
N LEU A 322 6.40 1.01 -34.04
CA LEU A 322 5.68 0.12 -34.96
C LEU A 322 5.44 -1.26 -34.34
N GLU A 323 6.45 -1.84 -33.68
CA GLU A 323 6.32 -3.15 -33.06
C GLU A 323 5.39 -3.13 -31.84
N TYR A 324 5.52 -2.13 -30.98
CA TYR A 324 4.70 -1.95 -29.79
C TYR A 324 3.23 -1.67 -30.16
N ASN A 325 2.98 -0.69 -31.04
CA ASN A 325 1.63 -0.34 -31.50
C ASN A 325 0.95 -1.50 -32.24
N ARG A 326 1.72 -2.32 -32.98
CA ARG A 326 1.18 -3.55 -33.59
C ARG A 326 0.60 -4.50 -32.54
N LYS A 327 1.30 -4.68 -31.40
CA LYS A 327 0.83 -5.55 -30.32
C LYS A 327 -0.43 -4.97 -29.66
N LEU A 328 -0.46 -3.67 -29.39
CA LEU A 328 -1.63 -2.97 -28.84
C LEU A 328 -2.87 -3.06 -29.75
N VAL A 329 -2.73 -2.78 -31.05
CA VAL A 329 -3.86 -2.85 -32.00
C VAL A 329 -4.44 -4.27 -32.07
N LYS A 330 -3.58 -5.30 -32.09
CA LYS A 330 -4.04 -6.70 -32.04
C LYS A 330 -4.82 -7.02 -30.77
N ALA A 331 -4.35 -6.54 -29.61
CA ALA A 331 -5.05 -6.74 -28.34
C ALA A 331 -6.41 -6.01 -28.30
N ILE A 332 -6.49 -4.78 -28.83
CA ILE A 332 -7.75 -4.04 -28.99
C ILE A 332 -8.72 -4.83 -29.87
N ASP A 333 -8.26 -5.34 -31.02
CA ASP A 333 -9.08 -6.14 -31.94
C ASP A 333 -9.59 -7.43 -31.29
N LYS A 334 -8.76 -8.09 -30.46
CA LYS A 334 -9.14 -9.27 -29.66
C LYS A 334 -10.28 -8.94 -28.70
N LYS A 335 -10.09 -7.89 -27.89
CA LYS A 335 -11.03 -7.45 -26.84
C LYS A 335 -12.39 -7.03 -27.42
N ARG A 336 -12.39 -6.32 -28.56
CA ARG A 336 -13.62 -5.82 -29.20
C ARG A 336 -14.33 -6.85 -30.08
N GLY A 337 -13.82 -8.09 -30.16
CA GLY A 337 -14.37 -9.13 -31.03
C GLY A 337 -14.19 -8.84 -32.52
N LYS A 338 -13.28 -7.93 -32.89
CA LYS A 338 -12.97 -7.54 -34.27
C LYS A 338 -11.77 -8.33 -34.82
N PHE A 339 -11.69 -9.64 -34.54
CA PHE A 339 -10.64 -10.47 -35.14
C PHE A 339 -10.95 -10.81 -36.60
N LYS A 340 -10.48 -9.95 -37.51
CA LYS A 340 -10.05 -10.32 -38.86
C LYS A 340 -8.86 -9.42 -39.24
N LEU A 341 -7.65 -9.90 -39.01
CA LEU A 341 -6.46 -9.40 -39.70
C LEU A 341 -5.92 -10.57 -40.52
N SER A 342 -6.25 -10.52 -41.81
CA SER A 342 -5.68 -11.31 -42.90
C SER A 342 -4.23 -10.93 -43.19
#